data_AF-A0A2D8PRQ0-F1
#
_entry.id   AF-A0A2D8PRQ0-F1
#
_cell.length_a   1.000
_cell.length_b   1.000
_cell.length_c   1.000
_cell.angle_alpha   90.00
_cell.angle_beta   90.00
_cell.angle_gamma   90.00
#
_symmetry.space_group_name_H-M   'P 1'
#
loop_
_entity.id
_entity.type
_entity.pdbx_description
1 polymer ?
#
loop_
_entity_poly.entity_id
_entity_poly.type
_entity_poly.pdbx_seq_one_letter_code
_entity_poly.pdbx_strand_id
1 'polypeptide(L)'
;PGCRVHSFPVVERYQWIWVWMGDPALANPDDIEDFHWMDAPGWRAKGERMHLKANYKLLIENLLELSHLSYVHAKTLGTDAVAEAQMNFDRGERHVTLTRWIMDSPVSSMFQKLGRFEVNEHVDRWQHVTWTPPAFVKLDVGAARANTGAIDGDRSQGFGYWNLNAITPETDKTTHYFWAQARNFRTDEDWISDLFVDTTHEAFSEDLWIIGHQQANMDSGVTPDRIDINHDGAALQAIRLLDGMINAEGAGEAVQAAE
;
A
#
# COMPACT_ATOMS: atom_id res chain seq x y z
N PRO A 1 -22.36 7.29 -42.31
CA PRO A 1 -21.86 8.04 -41.13
C PRO A 1 -21.59 7.08 -39.97
N GLY A 2 -20.32 6.75 -39.69
CA GLY A 2 -19.99 5.61 -38.82
C GLY A 2 -18.62 5.65 -38.16
N CYS A 3 -17.96 6.82 -38.08
CA CYS A 3 -16.75 6.92 -37.26
C CYS A 3 -17.14 6.84 -35.78
N ARG A 4 -16.70 5.78 -35.11
CA ARG A 4 -16.72 5.63 -33.66
C ARG A 4 -15.31 5.36 -33.18
N VAL A 5 -14.95 5.95 -32.06
CA VAL A 5 -13.72 5.65 -31.33
C VAL A 5 -14.04 4.66 -30.21
N HIS A 6 -13.05 3.88 -29.81
CA HIS A 6 -13.18 3.03 -28.63
C HIS A 6 -13.31 3.89 -27.37
N SER A 7 -14.13 3.46 -26.40
CA SER A 7 -14.40 4.17 -25.15
C SER A 7 -14.40 3.19 -23.98
N PHE A 8 -13.82 3.61 -22.86
CA PHE A 8 -13.78 2.83 -21.63
C PHE A 8 -14.82 3.35 -20.62
N PRO A 9 -15.45 2.48 -19.81
CA PRO A 9 -16.19 2.92 -18.64
C PRO A 9 -15.27 3.67 -17.67
N VAL A 10 -15.73 4.82 -17.17
CA VAL A 10 -14.97 5.68 -16.26
C VAL A 10 -15.86 6.13 -15.11
N VAL A 11 -15.31 6.12 -13.89
CA VAL A 11 -15.97 6.64 -12.68
C VAL A 11 -15.00 7.57 -11.95
N GLU A 12 -15.47 8.75 -11.57
CA GLU A 12 -14.78 9.63 -10.61
C GLU A 12 -15.31 9.30 -9.21
N ARG A 13 -14.43 8.82 -8.32
CA ARG A 13 -14.78 8.45 -6.94
C ARG A 13 -13.52 8.46 -6.06
N TYR A 14 -13.66 8.86 -4.80
CA TYR A 14 -12.55 8.91 -3.83
C TYR A 14 -11.39 9.80 -4.30
N GLN A 15 -11.74 10.92 -4.93
CA GLN A 15 -10.80 11.88 -5.54
C GLN A 15 -9.91 11.31 -6.66
N TRP A 16 -10.20 10.12 -7.17
CA TRP A 16 -9.48 9.48 -8.27
C TRP A 16 -10.38 9.19 -9.47
N ILE A 17 -9.74 8.99 -10.63
CA ILE A 17 -10.39 8.57 -11.87
C ILE A 17 -10.14 7.09 -12.08
N TRP A 18 -11.21 6.31 -12.04
CA TRP A 18 -11.22 4.87 -12.22
C TRP A 18 -11.58 4.53 -13.65
N VAL A 19 -10.79 3.68 -14.29
CA VAL A 19 -11.01 3.25 -15.68
C VAL A 19 -11.11 1.73 -15.71
N TRP A 20 -12.19 1.21 -16.28
CA TRP A 20 -12.33 -0.22 -16.52
C TRP A 20 -11.75 -0.57 -17.89
N MET A 21 -10.68 -1.37 -17.90
CA MET A 21 -9.92 -1.70 -19.11
C MET A 21 -10.34 -3.03 -19.76
N GLY A 22 -11.16 -3.84 -19.07
CA GLY A 22 -11.68 -5.13 -19.58
C GLY A 22 -12.98 -4.98 -20.37
N ASP A 23 -13.76 -6.06 -20.46
CA ASP A 23 -15.09 -6.04 -21.13
C ASP A 23 -16.01 -5.01 -20.46
N PRO A 24 -16.47 -3.95 -21.17
CA PRO A 24 -17.36 -2.94 -20.62
C PRO A 24 -18.68 -3.49 -20.05
N ALA A 25 -19.14 -4.67 -20.51
CA ALA A 25 -20.36 -5.29 -20.00
C ALA A 25 -20.21 -5.84 -18.56
N LEU A 26 -18.98 -6.07 -18.11
CA LEU A 26 -18.66 -6.55 -16.76
C LEU A 26 -18.32 -5.40 -15.79
N ALA A 27 -18.23 -4.16 -16.29
CA ALA A 27 -17.87 -3.02 -15.47
C ALA A 27 -18.98 -2.70 -14.45
N ASN A 28 -18.67 -2.86 -13.17
CA ASN A 28 -19.55 -2.53 -12.06
C ASN A 28 -18.91 -1.48 -11.14
N PRO A 29 -19.49 -0.27 -11.02
CA PRO A 29 -18.97 0.76 -10.12
C PRO A 29 -18.92 0.36 -8.64
N ASP A 30 -19.71 -0.63 -8.20
CA ASP A 30 -19.72 -1.08 -6.81
C ASP A 30 -18.54 -2.00 -6.47
N ASP A 31 -17.80 -2.47 -7.48
CA ASP A 31 -16.58 -3.28 -7.31
C ASP A 31 -15.31 -2.42 -7.15
N ILE A 32 -15.43 -1.08 -7.24
CA ILE A 32 -14.31 -0.16 -7.00
C ILE A 32 -13.86 -0.28 -5.55
N GLU A 33 -12.54 -0.43 -5.35
CA GLU A 33 -11.93 -0.57 -4.03
C GLU A 33 -12.35 0.54 -3.08
N ASP A 34 -12.70 0.16 -1.85
CA ASP A 34 -13.13 1.12 -0.85
C ASP A 34 -11.95 1.94 -0.32
N PHE A 35 -11.89 3.19 -0.80
CA PHE A 35 -11.01 4.26 -0.35
C PHE A 35 -11.81 5.47 0.19
N HIS A 36 -12.95 5.24 0.83
CA HIS A 36 -13.82 6.32 1.36
C HIS A 36 -13.09 7.34 2.24
N TRP A 37 -12.00 6.97 2.93
CA TRP A 37 -11.18 7.89 3.72
C TRP A 37 -10.63 9.09 2.93
N MET A 38 -10.59 9.00 1.60
CA MET A 38 -10.16 10.09 0.73
C MET A 38 -11.06 11.33 0.83
N ASP A 39 -12.37 11.15 0.98
CA ASP A 39 -13.36 12.24 0.96
C ASP A 39 -14.46 12.14 2.03
N ALA A 40 -14.41 11.14 2.91
CA ALA A 40 -15.36 10.99 4.00
C ALA A 40 -15.38 12.21 4.94
N PRO A 41 -16.56 12.59 5.48
CA PRO A 41 -16.67 13.64 6.49
C PRO A 41 -15.75 13.38 7.70
N GLY A 42 -15.03 14.41 8.12
CA GLY A 42 -14.06 14.30 9.22
C GLY A 42 -12.70 13.71 8.82
N TRP A 43 -12.47 13.44 7.53
CA TRP A 43 -11.16 13.02 7.03
C TRP A 43 -10.47 14.13 6.23
N ARG A 44 -9.14 14.08 6.23
CA ARG A 44 -8.27 14.84 5.34
C ARG A 44 -7.34 13.88 4.65
N ALA A 45 -7.34 13.90 3.33
CA ALA A 45 -6.44 13.10 2.52
C ALA A 45 -5.63 14.00 1.58
N LYS A 46 -4.36 13.63 1.38
CA LYS A 46 -3.49 14.24 0.37
C LYS A 46 -2.55 13.17 -0.16
N GLY A 47 -2.29 13.20 -1.46
CA GLY A 47 -1.56 12.15 -2.15
C GLY A 47 -0.96 12.62 -3.45
N GLU A 48 -0.20 11.75 -4.09
CA GLU A 48 0.53 12.03 -5.31
C GLU A 48 0.51 10.83 -6.27
N ARG A 49 0.99 11.09 -7.49
CA ARG A 49 1.30 10.05 -8.47
C ARG A 49 2.80 10.04 -8.74
N MET A 50 3.40 8.87 -8.59
CA MET A 50 4.79 8.60 -8.98
C MET A 50 4.84 7.65 -10.19
N HIS A 51 5.99 7.61 -10.86
CA HIS A 51 6.25 6.68 -11.98
C HIS A 51 7.38 5.74 -11.60
N LEU A 52 7.12 4.44 -11.68
CA LEU A 52 8.07 3.38 -11.37
C LEU A 52 8.52 2.71 -12.67
N LYS A 53 9.84 2.57 -12.83
CA LYS A 53 10.46 1.84 -13.95
C LYS A 53 10.67 0.37 -13.62
N ALA A 54 9.59 -0.29 -13.20
CA ALA A 54 9.56 -1.71 -12.91
C ALA A 54 8.15 -2.28 -13.05
N ASN A 55 8.08 -3.61 -13.08
CA ASN A 55 6.82 -4.34 -13.02
C ASN A 55 6.07 -4.03 -11.71
N TYR A 56 4.77 -3.79 -11.81
CA TYR A 56 3.90 -3.42 -10.69
C TYR A 56 3.89 -4.43 -9.53
N LYS A 57 4.13 -5.72 -9.82
CA LYS A 57 4.20 -6.77 -8.80
C LYS A 57 5.32 -6.53 -7.81
N LEU A 58 6.46 -5.99 -8.24
CA LEU A 58 7.57 -5.68 -7.34
C LEU A 58 7.18 -4.59 -6.32
N LEU A 59 6.30 -3.67 -6.69
CA LEU A 59 5.76 -2.67 -5.76
C LEU A 59 4.73 -3.27 -4.80
N ILE A 60 3.89 -4.21 -5.26
CA ILE A 60 3.00 -4.98 -4.37
C ILE A 60 3.83 -5.72 -3.32
N GLU A 61 4.91 -6.39 -3.75
CA GLU A 61 5.79 -7.12 -2.84
C GLU A 61 6.47 -6.19 -1.84
N ASN A 62 7.02 -5.06 -2.29
CA ASN A 62 7.60 -4.05 -1.41
C ASN A 62 6.61 -3.55 -0.35
N LEU A 63 5.34 -3.29 -0.71
CA LEU A 63 4.34 -2.82 0.26
C LEU A 63 3.84 -3.91 1.22
N LEU A 64 4.02 -5.20 0.88
CA LEU A 64 3.66 -6.36 1.71
C LEU A 64 4.85 -7.01 2.41
N GLU A 65 6.02 -6.40 2.35
CA GLU A 65 7.25 -6.82 3.00
C GLU A 65 7.71 -5.64 3.85
N LEU A 66 7.69 -5.72 5.19
CA LEU A 66 7.98 -4.55 6.03
C LEU A 66 9.35 -4.58 6.70
N SER A 67 10.21 -5.57 6.41
CA SER A 67 11.55 -5.68 6.99
C SER A 67 12.52 -4.70 6.34
N HIS A 68 12.35 -4.37 5.05
CA HIS A 68 13.19 -3.39 4.38
C HIS A 68 13.11 -1.98 5.01
N LEU A 69 12.02 -1.65 5.72
CA LEU A 69 11.83 -0.33 6.32
C LEU A 69 12.98 0.09 7.23
N SER A 70 13.61 -0.85 7.95
CA SER A 70 14.75 -0.56 8.82
C SER A 70 16.05 -0.28 8.06
N TYR A 71 16.14 -0.66 6.79
CA TYR A 71 17.34 -0.53 5.96
C TYR A 71 17.20 0.59 4.93
N VAL A 72 16.07 0.61 4.21
CA VAL A 72 15.78 1.56 3.13
C VAL A 72 15.39 2.91 3.70
N HIS A 73 14.48 2.92 4.69
CA HIS A 73 13.94 4.15 5.28
C HIS A 73 14.55 4.48 6.63
N ALA A 74 15.82 4.15 6.85
CA ALA A 74 16.48 4.34 8.14
C ALA A 74 16.42 5.78 8.67
N LYS A 75 16.19 6.77 7.79
CA LYS A 75 16.08 8.20 8.13
C LYS A 75 14.64 8.70 8.32
N THR A 76 13.64 7.94 7.87
CA THR A 76 12.23 8.38 7.82
C THR A 76 11.34 7.47 8.66
N LEU A 77 11.22 6.19 8.29
CA LEU A 77 10.28 5.22 8.89
C LEU A 77 10.95 4.13 9.74
N GLY A 78 12.24 3.88 9.51
CA GLY A 78 13.02 2.83 10.17
C GLY A 78 13.35 3.15 11.63
N THR A 79 13.19 2.15 12.49
CA THR A 79 13.69 2.16 13.88
C THR A 79 14.18 0.76 14.23
N ASP A 80 15.12 0.59 15.16
CA ASP A 80 15.61 -0.75 15.55
C ASP A 80 14.46 -1.68 15.99
N ALA A 81 13.47 -1.14 16.70
CA ALA A 81 12.26 -1.87 17.12
C ALA A 81 11.39 -2.39 15.94
N VAL A 82 11.54 -1.82 14.73
CA VAL A 82 10.85 -2.28 13.52
C VAL A 82 11.52 -3.55 12.96
N ALA A 83 12.83 -3.69 13.14
CA ALA A 83 13.59 -4.84 12.62
C ALA A 83 13.33 -6.12 13.43
N GLU A 84 13.06 -6.00 14.73
CA GLU A 84 12.93 -7.15 15.64
C GLU A 84 11.49 -7.67 15.75
N ALA A 85 10.50 -6.89 15.32
CA ALA A 85 9.09 -7.22 15.51
C ALA A 85 8.60 -8.32 14.54
N GLN A 86 7.97 -9.35 15.12
CA GLN A 86 7.37 -10.41 14.33
C GLN A 86 6.19 -9.90 13.51
N MET A 87 6.14 -10.37 12.27
CA MET A 87 5.09 -10.12 11.31
C MET A 87 4.23 -11.37 11.17
N ASN A 88 2.92 -11.20 11.30
CA ASN A 88 1.95 -12.27 11.04
C ASN A 88 1.15 -11.90 9.80
N PHE A 89 0.82 -12.88 8.97
CA PHE A 89 -0.07 -12.65 7.84
C PHE A 89 -1.17 -13.71 7.78
N ASP A 90 -2.31 -13.31 7.24
CA ASP A 90 -3.44 -14.19 6.95
C ASP A 90 -3.87 -14.01 5.50
N ARG A 91 -4.35 -15.09 4.90
CA ARG A 91 -4.84 -15.12 3.53
C ARG A 91 -6.33 -15.43 3.53
N GLY A 92 -7.11 -14.46 3.08
CA GLY A 92 -8.51 -14.67 2.73
C GLY A 92 -8.69 -15.20 1.30
N GLU A 93 -9.94 -15.25 0.84
CA GLU A 93 -10.28 -15.70 -0.51
C GLU A 93 -9.74 -14.76 -1.59
N ARG A 94 -9.89 -13.45 -1.38
CA ARG A 94 -9.51 -12.39 -2.33
C ARG A 94 -8.72 -11.26 -1.66
N HIS A 95 -8.03 -11.54 -0.57
CA HIS A 95 -7.18 -10.56 0.10
C HIS A 95 -6.05 -11.25 0.87
N VAL A 96 -5.00 -10.49 1.17
CA VAL A 96 -3.95 -10.87 2.11
C VAL A 96 -3.81 -9.75 3.13
N THR A 97 -3.76 -10.11 4.40
CA THR A 97 -3.51 -9.15 5.48
C THR A 97 -2.17 -9.46 6.13
N LEU A 98 -1.40 -8.42 6.42
CA LEU A 98 -0.15 -8.47 7.17
C LEU A 98 -0.31 -7.58 8.39
N THR A 99 -0.06 -8.13 9.57
CA THR A 99 -0.17 -7.45 10.85
C THR A 99 1.18 -7.41 11.53
N ARG A 100 1.60 -6.20 11.91
CA ARG A 100 2.73 -5.96 12.79
C ARG A 100 2.32 -5.09 13.97
N TRP A 101 2.66 -5.56 15.16
CA TRP A 101 2.58 -4.80 16.40
C TRP A 101 3.99 -4.62 16.96
N ILE A 102 4.29 -3.41 17.42
CA ILE A 102 5.52 -3.09 18.13
C ILE A 102 5.07 -2.52 19.48
N MET A 103 5.20 -3.34 20.52
CA MET A 103 4.68 -3.02 21.85
C MET A 103 5.73 -2.30 22.68
N ASP A 104 5.28 -1.34 23.49
CA ASP A 104 6.10 -0.65 24.49
C ASP A 104 7.45 -0.12 23.95
N SER A 105 7.40 0.54 22.78
CA SER A 105 8.58 1.09 22.12
C SER A 105 8.75 2.59 22.36
N PRO A 106 9.99 3.12 22.44
CA PRO A 106 10.20 4.56 22.50
C PRO A 106 9.54 5.28 21.32
N VAL A 107 8.88 6.40 21.61
CA VAL A 107 8.16 7.14 20.58
C VAL A 107 9.11 7.82 19.59
N SER A 108 8.84 7.66 18.28
CA SER A 108 9.63 8.32 17.24
C SER A 108 9.41 9.83 17.24
N SER A 109 10.38 10.60 16.75
CA SER A 109 10.28 12.07 16.63
C SER A 109 9.08 12.50 15.77
N MET A 110 8.73 11.71 14.74
CA MET A 110 7.55 11.93 13.94
C MET A 110 6.27 11.74 14.76
N PHE A 111 6.17 10.65 15.52
CA PHE A 111 4.98 10.35 16.32
C PHE A 111 4.80 11.34 17.46
N GLN A 112 5.89 11.86 18.05
CA GLN A 112 5.82 12.97 19.01
C GLN A 112 5.10 14.19 18.41
N LYS A 113 5.49 14.61 17.20
CA LYS A 113 4.88 15.76 16.49
C LYS A 113 3.40 15.53 16.17
N LEU A 114 3.06 14.31 15.75
CA LEU A 114 1.70 13.96 15.29
C LEU A 114 0.74 13.73 16.45
N GLY A 115 1.12 12.86 17.38
CA GLY A 115 0.30 12.37 18.50
C GLY A 115 0.41 13.16 19.79
N ARG A 116 1.25 14.21 19.85
CA ARG A 116 1.52 14.98 21.07
C ARG A 116 2.00 14.09 22.23
N PHE A 117 2.92 13.18 21.91
CA PHE A 117 3.62 12.36 22.90
C PHE A 117 4.87 13.08 23.40
N GLU A 118 5.20 12.93 24.68
CA GLU A 118 6.46 13.43 25.24
C GLU A 118 7.67 12.62 24.76
N VAL A 119 8.86 13.23 24.76
CA VAL A 119 10.12 12.61 24.25
C VAL A 119 10.44 11.25 24.89
N ASN A 120 10.08 11.06 26.16
CA ASN A 120 10.37 9.85 26.91
C ASN A 120 9.15 8.91 27.03
N GLU A 121 8.06 9.18 26.32
CA GLU A 121 6.91 8.29 26.29
C GLU A 121 7.19 7.04 25.45
N HIS A 122 6.52 5.95 25.84
CA HIS A 122 6.49 4.71 25.08
C HIS A 122 5.11 4.53 24.44
N VAL A 123 5.10 3.89 23.28
CA VAL A 123 3.90 3.68 22.48
C VAL A 123 3.81 2.25 21.96
N ASP A 124 2.58 1.78 21.86
CA ASP A 124 2.20 0.59 21.09
C ASP A 124 1.90 1.04 19.66
N ARG A 125 2.63 0.51 18.69
CA ARG A 125 2.52 0.85 17.26
C ARG A 125 1.88 -0.30 16.52
N TRP A 126 1.04 0.01 15.53
CA TRP A 126 0.51 -0.99 14.62
C TRP A 126 0.72 -0.59 13.16
N GLN A 127 0.89 -1.62 12.34
CA GLN A 127 0.84 -1.55 10.89
C GLN A 127 0.04 -2.75 10.41
N HIS A 128 -1.18 -2.50 9.96
CA HIS A 128 -2.08 -3.51 9.41
C HIS A 128 -2.20 -3.23 7.91
N VAL A 129 -1.50 -4.02 7.12
CA VAL A 129 -1.48 -3.92 5.65
C VAL A 129 -2.50 -4.91 5.09
N THR A 130 -3.33 -4.46 4.15
CA THR A 130 -4.27 -5.29 3.41
C THR A 130 -4.02 -5.10 1.93
N TRP A 131 -3.74 -6.18 1.22
CA TRP A 131 -3.75 -6.21 -0.24
C TRP A 131 -5.06 -6.80 -0.76
N THR A 132 -5.60 -6.16 -1.79
CA THR A 132 -6.76 -6.63 -2.56
C THR A 132 -6.46 -6.52 -4.06
N PRO A 133 -7.03 -7.42 -4.88
CA PRO A 133 -6.83 -7.40 -6.32
C PRO A 133 -7.54 -6.19 -6.97
N PRO A 134 -7.08 -5.76 -8.16
CA PRO A 134 -5.91 -6.30 -8.87
C PRO A 134 -4.57 -5.86 -8.27
N ALA A 135 -4.47 -4.67 -7.70
CA ALA A 135 -3.20 -4.14 -7.19
C ALA A 135 -3.40 -2.97 -6.21
N PHE A 136 -4.24 -3.18 -5.19
CA PHE A 136 -4.50 -2.19 -4.14
C PHE A 136 -3.85 -2.60 -2.83
N VAL A 137 -3.27 -1.63 -2.12
CA VAL A 137 -2.70 -1.86 -0.79
C VAL A 137 -3.15 -0.75 0.16
N LYS A 138 -3.77 -1.14 1.28
CA LYS A 138 -4.17 -0.25 2.36
C LYS A 138 -3.36 -0.55 3.61
N LEU A 139 -2.78 0.46 4.23
CA LEU A 139 -2.09 0.32 5.51
C LEU A 139 -2.82 1.17 6.55
N ASP A 140 -3.41 0.53 7.54
CA ASP A 140 -3.82 1.17 8.79
C ASP A 140 -2.60 1.25 9.70
N VAL A 141 -2.16 2.49 9.93
CA VAL A 141 -0.94 2.78 10.67
C VAL A 141 -1.26 3.72 11.81
N GLY A 142 -0.65 3.47 12.97
CA GLY A 142 -0.74 4.40 14.07
C GLY A 142 0.04 4.00 15.29
N ALA A 143 -0.18 4.78 16.34
CA ALA A 143 0.40 4.56 17.64
C ALA A 143 -0.51 5.11 18.73
N ALA A 144 -0.50 4.43 19.88
CA ALA A 144 -1.15 4.89 21.11
C ALA A 144 -0.17 4.71 22.28
N ARG A 145 -0.42 5.42 23.38
CA ARG A 145 0.40 5.26 24.60
C ARG A 145 0.48 3.79 25.01
N ALA A 146 1.68 3.34 25.37
CA ALA A 146 1.89 1.94 25.73
C ALA A 146 0.98 1.50 26.89
N ASN A 147 0.53 0.26 26.85
CA ASN A 147 -0.29 -0.36 27.90
C ASN A 147 -1.67 0.32 28.11
N THR A 148 -2.23 0.94 27.07
CA THR A 148 -3.56 1.57 27.11
C THR A 148 -4.66 0.78 26.40
N GLY A 149 -4.38 -0.45 25.95
CA GLY A 149 -5.37 -1.35 25.34
C GLY A 149 -5.50 -1.25 23.82
N ALA A 150 -4.53 -0.65 23.14
CA ALA A 150 -4.57 -0.47 21.68
C ALA A 150 -4.65 -1.78 20.90
N ILE A 151 -3.92 -2.82 21.36
CA ILE A 151 -3.96 -4.15 20.76
C ILE A 151 -5.31 -4.86 20.97
N ASP A 152 -6.03 -4.50 22.04
CA ASP A 152 -7.36 -5.00 22.36
C ASP A 152 -8.48 -4.17 21.70
N GLY A 153 -8.12 -3.14 20.93
CA GLY A 153 -9.03 -2.32 20.12
C GLY A 153 -9.25 -0.90 20.64
N ASP A 154 -8.80 -0.54 21.84
CA ASP A 154 -8.90 0.84 22.34
C ASP A 154 -7.69 1.67 21.88
N ARG A 155 -7.84 2.30 20.71
CA ARG A 155 -6.82 3.20 20.14
C ARG A 155 -7.04 4.67 20.53
N SER A 156 -7.91 4.96 21.51
CA SER A 156 -8.30 6.33 21.88
C SER A 156 -7.17 7.17 22.46
N GLN A 157 -6.14 6.53 23.02
CA GLN A 157 -4.97 7.19 23.60
C GLN A 157 -3.88 7.53 22.57
N GLY A 158 -4.24 7.55 21.29
CA GLY A 158 -3.30 7.64 20.19
C GLY A 158 -3.84 8.37 18.96
N PHE A 159 -3.21 8.09 17.83
CA PHE A 159 -3.66 8.53 16.52
C PHE A 159 -3.52 7.39 15.51
N GLY A 160 -4.29 7.45 14.43
CA GLY A 160 -4.21 6.54 13.30
C GLY A 160 -4.40 7.28 11.98
N TYR A 161 -3.88 6.70 10.91
CA TYR A 161 -4.04 7.18 9.55
C TYR A 161 -3.97 6.00 8.58
N TRP A 162 -4.48 6.23 7.37
CA TRP A 162 -4.44 5.27 6.28
C TRP A 162 -3.44 5.71 5.23
N ASN A 163 -2.54 4.79 4.86
CA ASN A 163 -1.77 4.88 3.62
C ASN A 163 -2.49 4.04 2.56
N LEU A 164 -2.99 4.72 1.52
CA LEU A 164 -3.84 4.15 0.48
C LEU A 164 -3.06 4.11 -0.82
N ASN A 165 -2.97 2.94 -1.46
CA ASN A 165 -2.15 2.71 -2.64
C ASN A 165 -2.96 2.05 -3.74
N ALA A 166 -2.99 2.68 -4.91
CA ALA A 166 -3.51 2.12 -6.16
C ALA A 166 -2.40 2.08 -7.20
N ILE A 167 -2.11 0.86 -7.66
CA ILE A 167 -0.98 0.58 -8.53
C ILE A 167 -1.53 0.18 -9.90
N THR A 168 -1.19 0.93 -10.94
CA THR A 168 -1.69 0.68 -12.30
C THR A 168 -0.51 0.31 -13.21
N PRO A 169 -0.49 -0.90 -13.79
CA PRO A 169 0.51 -1.26 -14.80
C PRO A 169 0.40 -0.33 -16.01
N GLU A 170 1.54 0.20 -16.48
CA GLU A 170 1.63 0.94 -17.75
C GLU A 170 2.16 0.03 -18.85
N THR A 171 3.21 -0.74 -18.54
CA THR A 171 3.76 -1.82 -19.39
C THR A 171 4.07 -3.05 -18.53
N ASP A 172 4.72 -4.06 -19.11
CA ASP A 172 5.27 -5.19 -18.35
C ASP A 172 6.38 -4.75 -17.36
N LYS A 173 6.96 -3.56 -17.54
CA LYS A 173 8.11 -3.06 -16.77
C LYS A 173 8.01 -1.59 -16.37
N THR A 174 6.85 -0.98 -16.47
CA THR A 174 6.60 0.37 -15.98
C THR A 174 5.22 0.46 -15.34
N THR A 175 5.11 1.32 -14.33
CA THR A 175 3.95 1.36 -13.43
C THR A 175 3.62 2.80 -13.04
N HIS A 176 2.33 3.15 -13.03
CA HIS A 176 1.83 4.34 -12.35
C HIS A 176 1.49 3.99 -10.91
N TYR A 177 2.08 4.72 -9.96
CA TYR A 177 1.87 4.54 -8.54
C TYR A 177 1.07 5.72 -7.99
N PHE A 178 -0.20 5.51 -7.68
CA PHE A 178 -1.05 6.50 -7.02
C PHE A 178 -1.14 6.16 -5.54
N TRP A 179 -0.84 7.13 -4.69
CA TRP A 179 -0.91 6.93 -3.25
C TRP A 179 -1.48 8.15 -2.55
N ALA A 180 -2.04 7.95 -1.36
CA ALA A 180 -2.54 9.01 -0.51
C ALA A 180 -2.43 8.66 0.97
N GLN A 181 -2.24 9.69 1.80
CA GLN A 181 -2.29 9.59 3.24
C GLN A 181 -3.58 10.25 3.73
N ALA A 182 -4.43 9.48 4.41
CA ALA A 182 -5.71 9.94 4.94
C ALA A 182 -5.73 9.88 6.47
N ARG A 183 -6.14 10.96 7.13
CA ARG A 183 -6.19 11.08 8.60
C ARG A 183 -7.51 11.65 9.08
N ASN A 184 -7.90 11.30 10.30
CA ASN A 184 -9.09 11.81 10.98
C ASN A 184 -8.79 12.55 12.30
N PHE A 185 -7.52 12.83 12.59
CA PHE A 185 -7.10 13.60 13.75
C PHE A 185 -6.57 14.97 13.33
N ARG A 186 -6.79 15.99 14.17
CA ARG A 186 -6.27 17.37 13.98
C ARG A 186 -6.58 17.92 12.58
N THR A 187 -7.80 17.68 12.10
CA THR A 187 -8.23 17.90 10.70
C THR A 187 -8.29 19.36 10.27
N ASP A 188 -8.12 20.27 11.23
CA ASP A 188 -7.99 21.72 11.10
C ASP A 188 -6.54 22.18 10.91
N GLU A 189 -5.56 21.28 11.01
CA GLU A 189 -4.14 21.57 10.88
C GLU A 189 -3.57 21.05 9.54
N ASP A 190 -3.69 21.84 8.46
CA ASP A 190 -3.33 21.41 7.09
C ASP A 190 -1.86 21.03 6.93
N TRP A 191 -0.96 21.66 7.68
CA TRP A 191 0.48 21.37 7.65
C TRP A 191 0.81 19.90 7.97
N ILE A 192 -0.07 19.19 8.68
CA ILE A 192 0.10 17.76 8.98
C ILE A 192 -0.03 16.93 7.70
N SER A 193 -0.96 17.30 6.81
CA SER A 193 -1.12 16.63 5.52
C SER A 193 0.09 16.88 4.62
N ASP A 194 0.64 18.09 4.65
CA ASP A 194 1.88 18.41 3.92
C ASP A 194 3.07 17.61 4.46
N LEU A 195 3.25 17.57 5.78
CA LEU A 195 4.31 16.77 6.40
C LEU A 195 4.20 15.28 6.05
N PHE A 196 2.98 14.72 6.08
CA PHE A 196 2.75 13.33 5.68
C PHE A 196 3.14 13.10 4.23
N VAL A 197 2.71 13.97 3.32
CA VAL A 197 3.05 13.84 1.90
C VAL A 197 4.55 13.94 1.69
N ASP A 198 5.22 14.95 2.24
CA ASP A 198 6.66 15.16 2.06
C ASP A 198 7.48 13.96 2.57
N THR A 199 7.16 13.48 3.78
CA THR A 199 7.88 12.33 4.38
C THR A 199 7.61 11.03 3.61
N THR A 200 6.37 10.84 3.14
CA THR A 200 5.98 9.64 2.37
C THR A 200 6.61 9.67 0.97
N HIS A 201 6.65 10.84 0.33
CA HIS A 201 7.31 11.03 -0.97
C HIS A 201 8.80 10.68 -0.89
N GLU A 202 9.50 11.12 0.16
CA GLU A 202 10.91 10.79 0.37
C GLU A 202 11.10 9.27 0.48
N ALA A 203 10.33 8.61 1.37
CA ALA A 203 10.40 7.17 1.55
C ALA A 203 10.09 6.41 0.23
N PHE A 204 8.98 6.72 -0.43
CA PHE A 204 8.61 6.05 -1.68
C PHE A 204 9.58 6.33 -2.82
N SER A 205 10.29 7.45 -2.81
CA SER A 205 11.36 7.71 -3.78
C SER A 205 12.53 6.75 -3.59
N GLU A 206 12.86 6.38 -2.34
CA GLU A 206 13.86 5.36 -2.03
C GLU A 206 13.40 3.98 -2.51
N ASP A 207 12.14 3.60 -2.26
CA ASP A 207 11.56 2.35 -2.75
C ASP A 207 11.63 2.26 -4.28
N LEU A 208 11.16 3.29 -4.97
CA LEU A 208 11.14 3.33 -6.43
C LEU A 208 12.55 3.23 -7.02
N TRP A 209 13.54 3.84 -6.36
CA TRP A 209 14.93 3.73 -6.76
C TRP A 209 15.45 2.29 -6.62
N ILE A 210 15.21 1.63 -5.48
CA ILE A 210 15.64 0.24 -5.25
C ILE A 210 14.93 -0.72 -6.20
N ILE A 211 13.60 -0.63 -6.31
CA ILE A 211 12.80 -1.50 -7.16
C ILE A 211 13.19 -1.36 -8.64
N GLY A 212 13.49 -0.14 -9.09
CA GLY A 212 14.01 0.08 -10.45
C GLY A 212 15.35 -0.63 -10.69
N HIS A 213 16.25 -0.64 -9.70
CA HIS A 213 17.50 -1.39 -9.79
C HIS A 213 17.29 -2.91 -9.69
N GLN A 214 16.30 -3.36 -8.91
CA GLN A 214 15.90 -4.76 -8.86
C GLN A 214 15.43 -5.24 -10.23
N GLN A 215 14.54 -4.50 -10.89
CA GLN A 215 14.10 -4.80 -12.26
C GLN A 215 15.30 -4.84 -13.24
N ALA A 216 16.19 -3.84 -13.18
CA ALA A 216 17.37 -3.80 -14.06
C ALA A 216 18.30 -5.01 -13.84
N ASN A 217 18.45 -5.46 -12.58
CA ASN A 217 19.21 -6.65 -12.26
C ASN A 217 18.53 -7.92 -12.82
N MET A 218 17.22 -8.07 -12.64
CA MET A 218 16.45 -9.19 -13.22
C MET A 218 16.59 -9.22 -14.75
N ASP A 219 16.49 -8.05 -15.39
CA ASP A 219 16.60 -7.89 -16.83
C ASP A 219 17.99 -8.21 -17.40
N SER A 220 19.04 -8.17 -16.57
CA SER A 220 20.40 -8.52 -17.00
C SER A 220 20.56 -10.01 -17.36
N GLY A 221 19.63 -10.87 -16.92
CA GLY A 221 19.67 -12.31 -17.15
C GLY A 221 20.74 -13.07 -16.36
N VAL A 222 21.48 -12.38 -15.47
CA VAL A 222 22.50 -13.01 -14.60
C VAL A 222 22.08 -13.11 -13.14
N THR A 223 20.85 -12.69 -12.81
CA THR A 223 20.31 -12.80 -11.45
C THR A 223 20.08 -14.27 -11.10
N PRO A 224 20.63 -14.77 -9.98
CA PRO A 224 20.34 -16.11 -9.51
C PRO A 224 18.86 -16.31 -9.19
N ASP A 225 18.43 -17.56 -9.07
CA ASP A 225 17.08 -17.87 -8.61
C ASP A 225 16.80 -17.22 -7.25
N ARG A 226 15.60 -16.65 -7.11
CA ARG A 226 15.15 -16.02 -5.88
C ARG A 226 15.15 -17.03 -4.73
N ILE A 227 15.64 -16.60 -3.58
CA ILE A 227 15.52 -17.33 -2.31
C ILE A 227 14.56 -16.55 -1.42
N ASP A 228 13.43 -17.16 -1.14
CA ASP A 228 12.41 -16.58 -0.26
C ASP A 228 12.81 -16.71 1.21
N ILE A 229 12.47 -15.70 2.01
CA ILE A 229 12.63 -15.69 3.47
C ILE A 229 11.28 -15.61 4.17
N ASN A 230 11.27 -15.83 5.49
CA ASN A 230 10.02 -15.85 6.27
C ASN A 230 9.21 -14.54 6.17
N HIS A 231 9.88 -13.40 5.94
CA HIS A 231 9.22 -12.11 5.78
C HIS A 231 8.46 -11.96 4.46
N ASP A 232 8.76 -12.78 3.45
CA ASP A 232 8.13 -12.67 2.12
C ASP A 232 6.74 -13.31 2.05
N GLY A 233 6.29 -13.97 3.12
CA GLY A 233 5.10 -14.82 3.10
C GLY A 233 3.82 -14.11 2.62
N ALA A 234 3.57 -12.89 3.10
CA ALA A 234 2.40 -12.10 2.68
C ALA A 234 2.46 -11.70 1.21
N ALA A 235 3.60 -11.13 0.78
CA ALA A 235 3.86 -10.74 -0.60
C ALA A 235 3.68 -11.92 -1.57
N LEU A 236 4.29 -13.06 -1.26
CA LEU A 236 4.19 -14.28 -2.09
C LEU A 236 2.76 -14.80 -2.20
N GLN A 237 1.95 -14.73 -1.13
CA GLN A 237 0.54 -15.13 -1.22
C GLN A 237 -0.28 -14.17 -2.08
N ALA A 238 -0.03 -12.86 -2.00
CA ALA A 238 -0.71 -11.88 -2.83
C ALA A 238 -0.38 -12.09 -4.31
N ILE A 239 0.90 -12.28 -4.65
CA ILE A 239 1.32 -12.57 -6.03
C ILE A 239 0.71 -13.88 -6.55
N ARG A 240 0.67 -14.94 -5.73
CA ARG A 240 0.02 -16.21 -6.12
C ARG A 240 -1.49 -16.06 -6.38
N LEU A 241 -2.19 -15.29 -5.55
CA LEU A 241 -3.62 -15.01 -5.76
C LEU A 241 -3.83 -14.23 -7.06
N LEU A 242 -3.05 -13.17 -7.27
CA LEU A 242 -3.09 -12.34 -8.46
C LEU A 242 -2.81 -13.15 -9.73
N ASP A 243 -1.74 -13.95 -9.76
CA ASP A 243 -1.40 -14.81 -10.89
C ASP A 243 -2.50 -15.82 -11.18
N GLY A 244 -3.14 -16.38 -10.14
CA GLY A 244 -4.30 -17.25 -10.30
C GLY A 244 -5.46 -16.56 -11.02
N MET A 245 -5.74 -15.29 -10.67
CA MET A 245 -6.80 -14.49 -11.30
C MET A 245 -6.47 -14.15 -12.76
N ILE A 246 -5.23 -13.73 -13.04
CA ILE A 246 -4.76 -13.43 -14.41
C ILE A 246 -4.85 -14.67 -15.30
N ASN A 247 -4.43 -15.83 -14.79
CA ASN A 247 -4.50 -17.09 -15.54
C ASN A 247 -5.95 -17.50 -15.82
N ALA A 248 -6.86 -17.29 -14.87
CA ALA A 248 -8.28 -17.58 -15.05
C ALA A 248 -8.94 -16.67 -16.10
N GLU A 249 -8.59 -15.38 -16.10
CA GLU A 249 -9.04 -14.41 -17.10
C GLU A 249 -8.56 -14.79 -18.50
N GLY A 250 -7.26 -15.05 -18.68
CA GLY A 250 -6.70 -15.43 -19.98
C GLY A 250 -7.25 -16.76 -20.53
N ALA A 251 -7.58 -17.71 -19.65
CA ALA A 251 -8.26 -18.94 -20.05
C ALA A 251 -9.70 -18.69 -20.54
N GLY A 252 -10.41 -17.75 -19.91
CA GLY A 252 -11.77 -17.34 -20.34
C GLY A 252 -11.78 -16.64 -21.69
N GLU A 253 -10.83 -15.75 -21.94
CA GLU A 253 -10.67 -15.07 -23.23
C GLU A 253 -10.35 -16.05 -24.37
N ALA A 254 -9.48 -17.04 -24.11
CA ALA A 254 -9.14 -18.07 -25.09
C ALA A 254 -10.33 -18.97 -25.48
N VAL A 255 -11.27 -19.22 -24.56
CA VAL A 255 -12.51 -19.97 -24.83
C VAL A 255 -13.48 -19.12 -25.64
N GLN A 256 -13.68 -17.84 -25.30
CA GLN A 256 -14.55 -16.93 -26.07
C GLN A 256 -14.01 -16.67 -27.49
N ALA A 257 -12.69 -16.64 -27.69
CA ALA A 257 -12.11 -16.46 -29.03
C ALA A 257 -12.21 -17.71 -29.92
N ALA A 258 -12.55 -18.87 -29.34
CA ALA A 258 -12.68 -20.15 -30.05
C ALA A 258 -14.14 -20.47 -30.45
N GLU A 259 -15.12 -19.70 -29.96
CA GLU A 259 -16.55 -19.78 -30.32
C GLU A 259 -16.93 -18.82 -31.46
#